data_AF-A0A375AE59-F1
#
_entry.id   AF-A0A375AE59-F1
#
_cell.length_a   1.000
_cell.length_b   1.000
_cell.length_c   1.000
_cell.angle_alpha   90.00
_cell.angle_beta   90.00
_cell.angle_gamma   90.00
#
_symmetry.space_group_name_H-M   'P 1'
#
loop_
_entity.id
_entity.type
_entity.pdbx_description
1 polymer ?
#
loop_
_entity_poly.entity_id
_entity_poly.type
_entity_poly.pdbx_seq_one_letter_code
_entity_poly.pdbx_strand_id
1 'polypeptide(L)'
;MSQDRNNNDNYADAQDVQATIRKLRQRMQERSVAQTYFQPSSVAVVTETADITKVRASKNSRPLDTSERRLAMQNVIRRMMFGEISQGNALKELRLNVLGLRQEAYATLVGVSRKTLSEIENGKGNYTADIINKVFKPFGLKMGLMPVSPSLLTEILSTAPTSGGQSDSR
;
A
#
# COMPACT_ATOMS: atom_id res chain seq x y z
N MET A 1 0.53 -24.78 47.48
CA MET A 1 0.45 -25.58 46.24
C MET A 1 -0.12 -24.64 45.18
N SER A 2 0.74 -23.97 44.41
CA SER A 2 1.20 -24.41 43.07
C SER A 2 0.20 -23.94 42.00
N GLN A 3 0.54 -23.21 40.94
CA GLN A 3 1.84 -22.90 40.33
C GLN A 3 1.67 -21.73 39.35
N ASP A 4 2.65 -20.82 39.32
CA ASP A 4 3.03 -20.04 38.14
C ASP A 4 3.40 -20.96 36.97
N ARG A 5 3.08 -20.53 35.73
CA ARG A 5 3.84 -20.75 34.47
C ARG A 5 3.11 -20.03 33.32
N ASN A 6 3.57 -18.86 32.92
CA ASN A 6 4.61 -18.63 31.91
C ASN A 6 4.14 -19.03 30.49
N ASN A 7 3.64 -18.06 29.71
CA ASN A 7 3.46 -18.24 28.27
C ASN A 7 4.35 -17.23 27.54
N ASN A 8 5.50 -17.78 27.14
CA ASN A 8 6.68 -17.15 26.59
C ASN A 8 6.40 -16.46 25.24
N ASP A 9 6.90 -15.23 25.15
CA ASP A 9 6.90 -14.36 23.99
C ASP A 9 7.46 -15.05 22.73
N ASN A 10 6.68 -14.97 21.66
CA ASN A 10 7.12 -15.33 20.31
C ASN A 10 6.73 -14.23 19.34
N TYR A 11 7.11 -13.00 19.69
CA TYR A 11 7.18 -11.87 18.76
C TYR A 11 8.66 -11.60 18.51
N ALA A 12 9.02 -11.50 17.23
CA ALA A 12 10.37 -11.12 16.83
C ALA A 12 10.77 -9.82 17.56
N ASP A 13 11.92 -9.88 18.24
CA ASP A 13 12.51 -8.79 19.02
C ASP A 13 12.50 -7.47 18.20
N ALA A 14 12.35 -6.33 18.86
CA ALA A 14 12.25 -5.02 18.22
C ALA A 14 13.45 -4.73 17.28
N GLN A 15 14.58 -5.38 17.54
CA GLN A 15 15.78 -5.34 16.70
C GLN A 15 15.57 -6.00 15.32
N ASP A 16 14.75 -7.05 15.22
CA ASP A 16 14.48 -7.78 13.98
C ASP A 16 13.55 -6.99 13.04
N VAL A 17 12.63 -6.21 13.62
CA VAL A 17 11.76 -5.27 12.89
C VAL A 17 12.61 -4.13 12.29
N GLN A 18 13.55 -3.57 13.05
CA GLN A 18 14.46 -2.53 12.55
C GLN A 18 15.41 -3.06 11.47
N ALA A 19 15.91 -4.29 11.61
CA ALA A 19 16.73 -4.95 10.59
C ALA A 19 15.94 -5.17 9.28
N THR A 20 14.67 -5.54 9.39
CA THR A 20 13.76 -5.72 8.25
C THR A 20 13.48 -4.38 7.54
N ILE A 21 13.22 -3.31 8.29
CA ILE A 21 13.01 -1.96 7.75
C ILE A 21 14.28 -1.44 7.05
N ARG A 22 15.46 -1.69 7.62
CA ARG A 22 16.75 -1.33 7.01
C ARG A 22 16.96 -2.04 5.67
N LYS A 23 16.70 -3.35 5.61
CA LYS A 23 16.80 -4.16 4.37
C LYS A 23 15.82 -3.68 3.29
N LEU A 24 14.60 -3.28 3.68
CA LEU A 24 13.61 -2.75 2.74
C LEU A 24 14.07 -1.40 2.15
N ARG A 25 14.61 -0.51 2.98
CA ARG A 25 15.11 0.81 2.56
C ARG A 25 16.31 0.69 1.60
N GLN A 26 17.21 -0.25 1.86
CA GLN A 26 18.38 -0.52 1.02
C GLN A 26 17.97 -1.09 -0.35
N ARG A 27 17.02 -2.03 -0.40
CA ARG A 27 16.48 -2.55 -1.67
C ARG A 27 15.77 -1.48 -2.52
N MET A 28 15.17 -0.48 -1.88
CA MET A 28 14.56 0.65 -2.61
C MET A 28 15.60 1.61 -3.19
N GLN A 29 16.76 1.78 -2.54
CA GLN A 29 17.89 2.53 -3.10
C GLN A 29 18.58 1.78 -4.25
N GLU A 30 18.80 0.47 -4.12
CA GLU A 30 19.38 -0.37 -5.17
C GLU A 30 18.47 -0.47 -6.42
N ARG A 31 17.13 -0.44 -6.25
CA ARG A 31 16.20 -0.36 -7.39
C ARG A 31 16.24 0.97 -8.14
N SER A 32 16.63 2.08 -7.49
CA SER A 32 16.71 3.39 -8.16
C SER A 32 17.90 3.52 -9.12
N VAL A 33 18.97 2.74 -8.92
CA VAL A 33 20.13 2.69 -9.82
C VAL A 33 20.00 1.66 -10.94
N ALA A 34 19.16 0.63 -10.78
CA ALA A 34 19.00 -0.44 -11.77
C ALA A 34 17.92 -0.17 -12.84
N GLN A 35 17.33 1.03 -12.88
CA GLN A 35 16.25 1.37 -13.83
C GLN A 35 16.74 1.95 -15.17
N THR A 36 17.98 1.64 -15.54
CA THR A 36 18.45 1.68 -16.93
C THR A 36 18.55 0.22 -17.39
N TYR A 37 18.13 -0.07 -18.61
CA TYR A 37 18.00 -1.40 -19.26
C TYR A 37 16.61 -2.05 -19.16
N PHE A 38 15.77 -1.62 -20.10
CA PHE A 38 14.69 -2.40 -20.69
C PHE A 38 15.19 -3.69 -21.36
N GLN A 39 14.48 -4.81 -21.19
CA GLN A 39 14.08 -5.77 -22.24
C GLN A 39 12.94 -6.69 -21.71
N PRO A 40 11.93 -7.07 -22.52
CA PRO A 40 10.92 -8.07 -22.18
C PRO A 40 11.12 -9.40 -22.93
N SER A 41 11.06 -10.53 -22.22
CA SER A 41 10.94 -11.89 -22.76
C SER A 41 10.91 -12.88 -21.59
N SER A 42 10.24 -14.02 -21.55
CA SER A 42 9.22 -14.73 -22.33
C SER A 42 8.76 -15.89 -21.43
N VAL A 43 7.54 -16.38 -21.63
CA VAL A 43 6.87 -17.43 -20.86
C VAL A 43 7.60 -18.78 -20.93
N ALA A 44 7.66 -19.52 -19.82
CA ALA A 44 7.84 -20.98 -19.84
C ALA A 44 7.07 -21.64 -18.68
N VAL A 45 6.21 -22.57 -19.07
CA VAL A 45 5.40 -23.49 -18.27
C VAL A 45 6.27 -24.69 -17.88
N VAL A 46 6.18 -25.18 -16.64
CA VAL A 46 6.38 -26.62 -16.35
C VAL A 46 5.66 -27.05 -15.07
N THR A 47 4.87 -28.10 -15.26
CA THR A 47 4.23 -29.02 -14.32
C THR A 47 5.24 -30.00 -13.70
N GLU A 48 5.14 -30.32 -12.40
CA GLU A 48 4.82 -31.67 -11.87
C GLU A 48 5.10 -31.85 -10.36
N THR A 49 4.08 -32.41 -9.70
CA THR A 49 4.02 -33.39 -8.58
C THR A 49 5.16 -33.51 -7.54
N ALA A 50 4.79 -33.42 -6.25
CA ALA A 50 4.84 -34.54 -5.28
C ALA A 50 4.44 -34.10 -3.84
N ASP A 51 3.84 -35.05 -3.13
CA ASP A 51 3.13 -35.04 -1.85
C ASP A 51 4.04 -34.95 -0.60
N ILE A 52 3.81 -34.01 0.35
CA ILE A 52 4.26 -34.11 1.77
C ILE A 52 3.38 -33.26 2.73
N THR A 53 2.46 -33.93 3.44
CA THR A 53 2.15 -33.84 4.90
C THR A 53 1.98 -32.47 5.63
N LYS A 54 0.75 -32.23 6.12
CA LYS A 54 0.30 -31.50 7.33
C LYS A 54 1.10 -30.24 7.77
N VAL A 55 0.75 -29.06 7.24
CA VAL A 55 1.32 -27.76 7.68
C VAL A 55 0.25 -26.87 8.32
N ARG A 56 0.48 -26.53 9.60
CA ARG A 56 -0.31 -25.62 10.42
C ARG A 56 -0.22 -24.17 9.91
N ALA A 57 -1.34 -23.45 9.99
CA ALA A 57 -1.55 -22.00 9.87
C ALA A 57 -1.01 -21.33 8.59
N SER A 58 -1.93 -20.74 7.81
CA SER A 58 -1.69 -20.19 6.48
C SER A 58 -0.58 -19.12 6.43
N LYS A 59 0.60 -19.52 5.94
CA LYS A 59 1.60 -18.64 5.33
C LYS A 59 1.09 -18.14 3.97
N ASN A 60 0.15 -17.20 3.96
CA ASN A 60 -0.40 -16.62 2.72
C ASN A 60 -0.16 -15.11 2.61
N SER A 61 1.00 -14.65 3.04
CA SER A 61 1.57 -13.42 2.46
C SER A 61 2.52 -13.86 1.36
N ARG A 62 1.97 -14.28 0.20
CA ARG A 62 2.78 -14.22 -1.01
C ARG A 62 3.08 -12.73 -1.19
N PRO A 63 4.35 -12.30 -1.22
CA PRO A 63 4.64 -10.93 -1.61
C PRO A 63 4.05 -10.77 -3.01
N LEU A 64 2.95 -10.01 -3.12
CA LEU A 64 2.35 -9.67 -4.41
C LEU A 64 3.47 -9.27 -5.36
N ASP A 65 3.43 -9.77 -6.60
CA ASP A 65 4.39 -9.34 -7.61
C ASP A 65 4.38 -7.80 -7.67
N THR A 66 5.52 -7.20 -7.97
CA THR A 66 5.65 -5.73 -7.95
C THR A 66 4.59 -5.08 -8.86
N SER A 67 4.22 -5.76 -9.95
CA SER A 67 3.14 -5.38 -10.86
C SER A 67 1.75 -5.48 -10.22
N GLU A 68 1.42 -6.62 -9.59
CA GLU A 68 0.14 -6.87 -8.89
C GLU A 68 -0.11 -5.87 -7.77
N ARG A 69 0.93 -5.57 -6.98
CA ARG A 69 0.87 -4.57 -5.91
C ARG A 69 0.54 -3.18 -6.46
N ARG A 70 1.17 -2.79 -7.57
CA ARG A 70 0.93 -1.51 -8.22
C ARG A 70 -0.51 -1.43 -8.74
N LEU A 71 -0.99 -2.48 -9.39
CA LEU A 71 -2.36 -2.55 -9.89
C LEU A 71 -3.38 -2.49 -8.75
N ALA A 72 -3.17 -3.23 -7.66
CA ALA A 72 -4.01 -3.18 -6.49
C ALA A 72 -4.08 -1.77 -5.90
N MET A 73 -2.94 -1.08 -5.78
CA MET A 73 -2.88 0.30 -5.30
C MET A 73 -3.66 1.25 -6.23
N GLN A 74 -3.46 1.15 -7.55
CA GLN A 74 -4.16 1.97 -8.54
C GLN A 74 -5.68 1.76 -8.48
N ASN A 75 -6.12 0.51 -8.35
CA ASN A 75 -7.54 0.19 -8.23
C ASN A 75 -8.16 0.81 -6.98
N VAL A 76 -7.49 0.72 -5.82
CA VAL A 76 -7.99 1.34 -4.58
C VAL A 76 -8.07 2.86 -4.72
N ILE A 77 -7.04 3.49 -5.28
CA ILE A 77 -7.03 4.94 -5.51
C ILE A 77 -8.16 5.36 -6.43
N ARG A 78 -8.37 4.65 -7.55
CA ARG A 78 -9.47 4.92 -8.49
C ARG A 78 -10.82 4.86 -7.76
N ARG A 79 -11.11 3.75 -7.09
CA ARG A 79 -12.37 3.56 -6.35
C ARG A 79 -12.60 4.66 -5.32
N MET A 80 -11.55 5.08 -4.61
CA MET A 80 -11.62 6.19 -3.66
C MET A 80 -11.92 7.53 -4.34
N MET A 81 -11.23 7.85 -5.45
CA MET A 81 -11.43 9.12 -6.18
C MET A 81 -12.84 9.23 -6.78
N PHE A 82 -13.41 8.12 -7.22
CA PHE A 82 -14.79 8.05 -7.75
C PHE A 82 -15.85 7.93 -6.64
N GLY A 83 -15.44 7.94 -5.36
CA GLY A 83 -16.36 7.86 -4.22
C GLY A 83 -17.00 6.48 -4.00
N GLU A 84 -16.50 5.43 -4.67
CA GLU A 84 -16.99 4.05 -4.52
C GLU A 84 -16.63 3.47 -3.14
N ILE A 85 -15.54 3.95 -2.54
CA ILE A 85 -15.12 3.61 -1.18
C ILE A 85 -14.76 4.86 -0.40
N SER A 86 -14.99 4.83 0.92
CA SER A 86 -14.54 5.89 1.81
C SER A 86 -13.02 5.95 1.90
N GLN A 87 -12.50 7.11 2.29
CA GLN A 87 -11.08 7.31 2.57
C GLN A 87 -10.54 6.32 3.62
N GLY A 88 -11.31 6.05 4.68
CA GLY A 88 -10.93 5.10 5.72
C GLY A 88 -10.81 3.66 5.19
N ASN A 89 -11.78 3.25 4.36
CA ASN A 89 -11.74 1.94 3.70
C ASN A 89 -10.56 1.83 2.72
N ALA A 90 -10.28 2.89 1.95
CA ALA A 90 -9.12 2.94 1.08
C ALA A 90 -7.81 2.79 1.87
N LEU A 91 -7.65 3.51 2.99
CA LEU A 91 -6.48 3.38 3.85
C LEU A 91 -6.31 1.94 4.37
N LYS A 92 -7.40 1.31 4.80
CA LYS A 92 -7.41 -0.07 5.29
C LYS A 92 -7.03 -1.08 4.20
N GLU A 93 -7.59 -0.93 3.00
CA GLU A 93 -7.26 -1.78 1.84
C GLU A 93 -5.79 -1.60 1.42
N LEU A 94 -5.29 -0.36 1.36
CA LEU A 94 -3.88 -0.09 1.07
C LEU A 94 -2.96 -0.69 2.15
N ARG A 95 -3.30 -0.55 3.43
CA ARG A 95 -2.49 -1.14 4.50
C ARG A 95 -2.42 -2.67 4.41
N LEU A 96 -3.55 -3.33 4.20
CA LEU A 96 -3.63 -4.80 4.19
C LEU A 96 -3.16 -5.41 2.87
N ASN A 97 -3.67 -4.93 1.74
CA ASN A 97 -3.48 -5.58 0.44
C ASN A 97 -2.19 -5.09 -0.23
N VAL A 98 -1.84 -3.82 -0.05
CA VAL A 98 -0.54 -3.32 -0.49
C VAL A 98 0.47 -3.71 0.58
N LEU A 99 0.55 -3.07 1.74
CA LEU A 99 1.69 -3.30 2.66
C LEU A 99 1.69 -4.63 3.42
N GLY A 100 0.57 -5.33 3.56
CA GLY A 100 0.50 -6.57 4.35
C GLY A 100 0.69 -6.34 5.85
N LEU A 101 0.48 -5.11 6.33
CA LEU A 101 0.77 -4.72 7.70
C LEU A 101 -0.47 -4.79 8.59
N ARG A 102 -0.27 -5.29 9.82
CA ARG A 102 -1.26 -5.14 10.89
C ARG A 102 -1.40 -3.68 11.29
N GLN A 103 -2.53 -3.34 11.90
CA GLN A 103 -2.86 -1.97 12.28
C GLN A 103 -1.79 -1.35 13.21
N GLU A 104 -1.32 -2.10 14.20
CA GLU A 104 -0.25 -1.65 15.12
C GLU A 104 1.03 -1.25 14.37
N ALA A 105 1.57 -2.17 13.57
CA ALA A 105 2.80 -1.95 12.82
C ALA A 105 2.70 -0.76 11.86
N TYR A 106 1.52 -0.58 11.23
CA TYR A 106 1.29 0.57 10.37
C TYR A 106 1.18 1.89 11.14
N ALA A 107 0.51 1.89 12.30
CA ALA A 107 0.40 3.07 13.16
C ALA A 107 1.79 3.55 13.61
N THR A 108 2.66 2.62 14.01
CA THR A 108 4.08 2.91 14.32
C THR A 108 4.82 3.46 13.10
N LEU A 109 4.66 2.84 11.92
CA LEU A 109 5.32 3.26 10.68
C LEU A 109 5.00 4.71 10.31
N VAL A 110 3.73 5.10 10.42
CA VAL A 110 3.27 6.46 10.07
C VAL A 110 3.29 7.41 11.28
N GLY A 111 3.70 6.95 12.46
CA GLY A 111 3.85 7.76 13.67
C GLY A 111 2.52 8.33 14.20
N VAL A 112 1.45 7.53 14.23
CA VAL A 112 0.17 7.88 14.88
C VAL A 112 -0.19 6.82 15.91
N SER A 113 -1.12 7.12 16.82
CA SER A 113 -1.61 6.09 17.74
C SER A 113 -2.45 5.03 17.01
N ARG A 114 -2.43 3.79 17.50
CA ARG A 114 -3.31 2.72 16.98
C ARG A 114 -4.79 3.12 17.01
N LYS A 115 -5.22 3.80 18.07
CA LYS A 115 -6.60 4.32 18.22
C LYS A 115 -6.93 5.31 17.11
N THR A 116 -6.04 6.28 16.85
CA THR A 116 -6.18 7.26 15.76
C THR A 116 -6.30 6.56 14.41
N LEU A 117 -5.41 5.61 14.10
CA LEU A 117 -5.49 4.86 12.85
C LEU A 117 -6.80 4.08 12.73
N SER A 118 -7.24 3.43 13.80
CA SER A 118 -8.50 2.67 13.81
C SER A 118 -9.72 3.56 13.57
N GLU A 119 -9.77 4.72 14.21
CA GLU A 119 -10.87 5.66 14.00
C GLU A 119 -10.87 6.21 12.56
N ILE A 120 -9.71 6.58 12.00
CA ILE A 120 -9.57 6.95 10.56
C ILE A 120 -10.09 5.83 9.66
N GLU A 121 -9.64 4.59 9.85
CA GLU A 121 -10.04 3.44 9.01
C GLU A 121 -11.54 3.14 9.10
N ASN A 122 -12.17 3.45 10.23
CA ASN A 122 -13.61 3.27 10.43
C ASN A 122 -14.43 4.52 10.07
N GLY A 123 -13.81 5.57 9.52
CA GLY A 123 -14.48 6.83 9.20
C GLY A 123 -15.05 7.56 10.42
N LYS A 124 -14.47 7.32 11.60
CA LYS A 124 -14.86 7.94 12.87
C LYS A 124 -13.90 9.06 13.16
N GLY A 125 -14.39 10.28 13.35
CA GLY A 125 -13.57 11.42 13.80
C GLY A 125 -13.23 12.44 12.72
N ASN A 126 -13.00 13.67 13.18
CA ASN A 126 -12.64 14.82 12.34
C ASN A 126 -11.13 15.05 12.41
N TYR A 127 -10.37 14.40 11.53
CA TYR A 127 -8.91 14.54 11.51
C TYR A 127 -8.45 15.71 10.66
N THR A 128 -7.35 16.32 11.10
CA THR A 128 -6.71 17.39 10.33
C THR A 128 -6.10 16.84 9.05
N ALA A 129 -5.93 17.73 8.06
CA ALA A 129 -5.25 17.41 6.81
C ALA A 129 -3.86 16.82 7.02
N ASP A 130 -3.14 17.29 8.04
CA ASP A 130 -1.80 16.81 8.37
C ASP A 130 -1.79 15.35 8.83
N ILE A 131 -2.74 14.95 9.68
CA ILE A 131 -2.85 13.56 10.12
C ILE A 131 -3.16 12.66 8.92
N ILE A 132 -4.07 13.10 8.05
CA ILE A 132 -4.39 12.36 6.83
C ILE A 132 -3.17 12.25 5.91
N ASN A 133 -2.49 13.36 5.63
CA ASN A 133 -1.26 13.37 4.83
C ASN A 133 -0.22 12.40 5.39
N LYS A 134 -0.08 12.35 6.73
CA LYS A 134 0.84 11.45 7.40
C LYS A 134 0.52 9.98 7.16
N VAL A 135 -0.75 9.58 7.31
CA VAL A 135 -1.16 8.18 7.13
C VAL A 135 -1.21 7.74 5.66
N PHE A 136 -1.24 8.67 4.70
CA PHE A 136 -1.22 8.36 3.26
C PHE A 136 0.17 8.51 2.61
N LYS A 137 1.13 9.15 3.30
CA LYS A 137 2.50 9.36 2.83
C LYS A 137 3.22 8.09 2.32
N PRO A 138 3.11 6.90 2.95
CA PRO A 138 3.78 5.70 2.44
C PRO A 138 3.34 5.26 1.03
N PHE A 139 2.16 5.71 0.59
CA PHE A 139 1.60 5.39 -0.74
C PHE A 139 1.85 6.51 -1.77
N GLY A 140 2.59 7.56 -1.40
CA GLY A 140 2.77 8.72 -2.26
C GLY A 140 1.50 9.57 -2.45
N LEU A 141 0.55 9.45 -1.52
CA LEU A 141 -0.73 10.15 -1.56
C LEU A 141 -0.74 11.30 -0.54
N LYS A 142 -1.41 12.39 -0.92
CA LYS A 142 -1.66 13.56 -0.07
C LYS A 142 -3.10 14.02 -0.27
N MET A 143 -3.66 14.69 0.73
CA MET A 143 -4.96 15.37 0.61
C MET A 143 -4.89 16.51 -0.41
N GLY A 144 -5.99 16.68 -1.15
CA GLY A 144 -6.18 17.75 -2.13
C GLY A 144 -7.66 17.92 -2.45
N LEU A 145 -7.98 18.96 -3.19
CA LEU A 145 -9.33 19.18 -3.70
C LEU A 145 -9.58 18.25 -4.89
N MET A 146 -10.76 17.66 -4.93
CA MET A 146 -11.24 16.80 -6.01
C MET A 146 -12.64 17.28 -6.42
N PRO A 147 -13.00 17.17 -7.72
CA PRO A 147 -14.38 17.34 -8.15
C PRO A 147 -15.32 16.46 -7.32
N VAL A 148 -16.44 17.03 -6.87
CA VAL A 148 -17.48 16.27 -6.16
C VAL A 148 -18.23 15.36 -7.13
N SER A 149 -18.37 15.78 -8.39
CA SER A 149 -19.03 15.00 -9.43
C SER A 149 -18.03 14.06 -10.14
N PRO A 150 -18.31 12.73 -10.16
CA PRO A 150 -17.51 11.77 -10.91
C PRO A 150 -17.45 12.04 -12.42
N SER A 151 -18.51 12.64 -12.98
CA SER A 151 -18.56 13.04 -14.39
C SER A 151 -17.53 14.12 -14.72
N LEU A 152 -17.44 15.17 -13.90
CA LEU A 152 -16.46 16.24 -14.06
C LEU A 152 -15.03 15.71 -13.90
N LEU A 153 -14.80 14.81 -12.94
CA LEU A 153 -13.50 14.14 -12.81
C LEU A 153 -13.12 13.39 -14.10
N THR A 154 -14.08 12.66 -14.68
CA THR A 154 -13.85 11.91 -15.93
C THR A 154 -13.55 12.83 -17.10
N GLU A 155 -14.27 13.94 -17.23
CA GLU A 155 -14.05 14.97 -18.25
C GLU A 155 -12.66 15.59 -18.16
N ILE A 156 -12.23 15.97 -16.95
CA ILE A 156 -10.90 16.54 -16.68
C ILE A 156 -9.80 15.53 -17.03
N LEU A 157 -9.96 14.24 -16.66
CA LEU A 157 -8.97 13.21 -16.93
C LEU A 157 -8.92 12.78 -18.42
N SER A 158 -9.99 12.99 -19.17
CA SER A 158 -10.09 12.64 -20.61
C SER A 158 -9.60 13.77 -21.51
N THR A 159 -9.68 15.02 -21.04
CA THR A 159 -9.14 16.18 -21.76
C THR A 159 -7.62 16.17 -21.61
N ALA A 160 -6.94 15.55 -22.58
CA ALA A 160 -5.51 15.76 -22.73
C ALA A 160 -5.25 17.27 -22.89
N PRO A 161 -4.19 17.83 -22.30
CA PRO A 161 -3.80 19.20 -22.63
C PRO A 161 -3.49 19.23 -24.12
N THR A 162 -4.36 19.86 -24.90
CA THR A 162 -4.07 20.22 -26.28
C THR A 162 -2.78 21.01 -26.25
N SER A 163 -1.67 20.39 -26.64
CA SER A 163 -0.42 21.09 -26.92
C SER A 163 -0.72 21.98 -28.11
N GLY A 164 -1.14 23.20 -27.82
CA GLY A 164 -1.39 24.25 -28.79
C GLY A 164 -0.09 24.67 -29.45
N GLY A 165 0.43 23.84 -30.35
CA GLY A 165 1.34 24.25 -31.40
C GLY A 165 0.52 24.99 -32.47
N GLN A 166 0.08 26.20 -32.14
CA GLN A 166 -0.43 27.12 -33.15
C GLN A 166 0.81 27.69 -33.85
N SER A 167 1.21 27.01 -34.93
CA SER A 167 2.15 27.55 -35.91
C SER A 167 1.50 28.77 -36.57
N ASP A 168 1.75 29.95 -36.01
CA ASP A 168 1.57 31.20 -36.72
C ASP A 168 2.56 31.21 -37.89
N SER A 169 2.06 30.82 -39.05
CA SER A 169 2.69 31.06 -40.34
C SER A 169 1.74 31.90 -41.17
N ARG A 170 1.93 33.21 -41.13
CA ARG A 170 1.54 34.16 -42.18
C ARG A 170 2.56 35.28 -42.28
#